data_AF-A0A4S3B513-F1
#
_entry.id   AF-A0A4S3B513-F1
#
_cell.length_a   1.000
_cell.length_b   1.000
_cell.length_c   1.000
_cell.angle_alpha   90.00
_cell.angle_beta   90.00
_cell.angle_gamma   90.00
#
_symmetry.space_group_name_H-M   'P 1'
#
loop_
_entity.id
_entity.type
_entity.pdbx_description
1 polymer ?
#
loop_
_entity_poly.entity_id
_entity_poly.type
_entity_poly.pdbx_seq_one_letter_code
_entity_poly.pdbx_strand_id
1 'polypeptide(L)'
;MKKNILLVGSLLGILVFGSSCMANMPNKKYTTQDITRVSDQYQISQQNTKHSDSAYNGVLNLNGRTTQWEVVVKEDSVFTITYDIQNTKGIFKLVLTDNKHYVKNIVSLKAKDSSDGVKDIELKKGTYFIKFTGEKSASEIKASFDFPQDKISCEYQYDDDDDD
;
A
#
# COMPACT_ATOMS: atom_id res chain seq x y z
N MET A 1 6.59 -19.47 -76.13
CA MET A 1 5.25 -19.06 -75.66
C MET A 1 5.39 -18.41 -74.28
N LYS A 2 4.76 -17.22 -74.09
CA LYS A 2 4.34 -16.54 -72.84
C LYS A 2 5.33 -16.54 -71.64
N LYS A 3 6.07 -15.45 -71.38
CA LYS A 3 5.76 -14.29 -70.52
C LYS A 3 5.54 -14.61 -69.02
N ASN A 4 6.17 -13.79 -68.17
CA ASN A 4 5.87 -13.43 -66.76
C ASN A 4 6.73 -14.12 -65.68
N ILE A 5 7.16 -13.53 -64.56
CA ILE A 5 7.01 -12.19 -63.93
C ILE A 5 8.09 -12.12 -62.83
N LEU A 6 8.51 -10.90 -62.48
CA LEU A 6 9.46 -10.50 -61.44
C LEU A 6 8.76 -10.38 -60.05
N LEU A 7 9.42 -10.79 -58.96
CA LEU A 7 9.11 -10.50 -57.53
C LEU A 7 10.39 -10.86 -56.74
N VAL A 8 11.25 -9.98 -56.22
CA VAL A 8 11.15 -8.89 -55.21
C VAL A 8 10.47 -9.31 -53.91
N GLY A 9 11.24 -9.26 -52.81
CA GLY A 9 10.76 -9.30 -51.41
C GLY A 9 11.63 -10.21 -50.54
N SER A 10 12.69 -9.71 -49.89
CA SER A 10 12.66 -9.12 -48.53
C SER A 10 12.18 -10.09 -47.46
N LEU A 11 13.08 -10.53 -46.57
CA LEU A 11 12.81 -10.83 -45.16
C LEU A 11 14.16 -10.84 -44.42
N LEU A 12 14.65 -9.68 -44.00
CA LEU A 12 14.50 -9.09 -42.65
C LEU A 12 14.94 -10.03 -41.51
N GLY A 13 15.98 -9.56 -40.81
CA GLY A 13 16.66 -10.27 -39.73
C GLY A 13 15.80 -10.53 -38.51
N ILE A 14 15.99 -11.72 -37.97
CA ILE A 14 15.46 -12.14 -36.67
C ILE A 14 16.41 -11.60 -35.60
N LEU A 15 16.07 -10.43 -35.08
CA LEU A 15 16.60 -9.88 -33.82
C LEU A 15 15.38 -9.60 -32.95
N VAL A 16 14.89 -10.65 -32.28
CA VAL A 16 13.88 -10.47 -31.23
C VAL A 16 14.62 -10.51 -29.90
N PHE A 17 14.86 -9.30 -29.40
CA PHE A 17 15.29 -9.04 -28.04
C PHE A 17 14.33 -9.70 -27.06
N GLY A 18 14.87 -10.38 -26.05
CA GLY A 18 14.13 -10.81 -24.88
C GLY A 18 13.57 -9.59 -24.16
N SER A 19 12.29 -9.32 -24.36
CA SER A 19 11.53 -8.43 -23.49
C SER A 19 11.18 -9.20 -22.23
N SER A 20 11.81 -8.80 -21.13
CA SER A 20 11.39 -9.12 -19.78
C SER A 20 9.90 -8.85 -19.62
N CYS A 21 9.15 -9.84 -19.12
CA CYS A 21 7.84 -9.61 -18.54
C CYS A 21 7.99 -8.69 -17.32
N MET A 22 8.03 -7.38 -17.51
CA MET A 22 7.57 -6.45 -16.50
C MET A 22 6.05 -6.62 -16.41
N ALA A 23 5.61 -7.48 -15.50
CA ALA A 23 4.22 -7.53 -15.10
C ALA A 23 3.88 -6.20 -14.42
N ASN A 24 3.37 -5.25 -15.21
CA ASN A 24 2.64 -4.10 -14.69
C ASN A 24 1.38 -4.65 -14.01
N MET A 25 1.42 -4.80 -12.68
CA MET A 25 0.23 -5.08 -11.90
C MET A 25 -0.77 -3.95 -12.14
N PRO A 26 -1.97 -4.24 -12.66
CA PRO A 26 -2.98 -3.21 -12.88
C PRO A 26 -3.46 -2.68 -11.51
N ASN A 27 -3.39 -1.35 -11.34
CA ASN A 27 -4.06 -0.62 -10.26
C ASN A 27 -5.57 -0.87 -10.35
N LYS A 28 -6.05 -1.89 -9.64
CA LYS A 28 -7.48 -2.20 -9.55
C LYS A 28 -8.12 -1.15 -8.64
N LYS A 29 -8.98 -0.29 -9.21
CA LYS A 29 -9.85 0.60 -8.44
C LYS A 29 -10.89 -0.27 -7.72
N TYR A 30 -10.79 -0.37 -6.41
CA TYR A 30 -11.84 -0.98 -5.59
C TYR A 30 -12.87 0.10 -5.23
N THR A 31 -14.15 -0.21 -5.40
CA THR A 31 -15.26 0.62 -4.93
C THR A 31 -15.36 0.53 -3.40
N THR A 32 -15.78 1.63 -2.77
CA THR A 32 -15.85 1.86 -1.32
C THR A 32 -16.50 0.72 -0.53
N GLN A 33 -17.44 0.00 -1.13
CA GLN A 33 -18.12 -1.16 -0.52
C GLN A 33 -17.21 -2.34 -0.17
N ASP A 34 -16.03 -2.48 -0.79
CA ASP A 34 -15.10 -3.58 -0.49
C ASP A 34 -14.15 -3.27 0.69
N ILE A 35 -14.21 -2.05 1.26
CA ILE A 35 -13.27 -1.59 2.29
C ILE A 35 -13.97 -0.97 3.50
N THR A 36 -15.26 -0.61 3.41
CA THR A 36 -16.00 -0.05 4.55
C THR A 36 -16.99 -1.05 5.13
N ARG A 37 -16.58 -1.76 6.18
CA ARG A 37 -17.48 -2.02 7.30
C ARG A 37 -16.72 -2.42 8.56
N VAL A 38 -17.09 -1.72 9.63
CA VAL A 38 -16.84 -1.97 11.06
C VAL A 38 -15.60 -1.29 11.63
N SER A 39 -15.78 -0.01 12.01
CA SER A 39 -15.10 0.56 13.17
C SER A 39 -15.46 -0.30 14.40
N ASP A 40 -14.47 -1.02 14.94
CA ASP A 40 -14.61 -1.82 16.16
C ASP A 40 -13.36 -1.62 17.02
N GLN A 41 -13.58 -1.45 18.32
CA GLN A 41 -12.66 -0.90 19.32
C GLN A 41 -11.45 -1.78 19.70
N TYR A 42 -10.47 -1.15 20.33
CA TYR A 42 -9.11 -1.61 20.60
C TYR A 42 -8.95 -2.79 21.57
N GLN A 43 -7.89 -3.59 21.36
CA GLN A 43 -7.12 -4.25 22.41
C GLN A 43 -5.67 -4.34 21.91
N ILE A 44 -4.87 -3.29 22.15
CA ILE A 44 -3.40 -3.45 22.09
C ILE A 44 -3.04 -4.42 23.20
N SER A 45 -2.48 -5.58 22.86
CA SER A 45 -1.71 -6.34 23.84
C SER A 45 -0.49 -5.48 24.20
N GLN A 46 -0.49 -4.87 25.39
CA GLN A 46 0.50 -3.87 25.84
C GLN A 46 1.95 -4.39 25.94
N GLN A 47 2.22 -5.62 25.52
CA GLN A 47 3.57 -6.16 25.52
C GLN A 47 4.17 -6.02 24.11
N ASN A 48 5.00 -4.99 23.92
CA ASN A 48 5.95 -4.78 22.81
C ASN A 48 5.53 -3.93 21.61
N THR A 49 4.44 -3.15 21.68
CA THR A 49 4.10 -2.21 20.61
C THR A 49 4.82 -0.88 20.82
N LYS A 50 5.59 -0.43 19.84
CA LYS A 50 6.16 0.92 19.76
C LYS A 50 5.63 1.61 18.52
N HIS A 51 4.89 2.69 18.70
CA HIS A 51 4.43 3.54 17.60
C HIS A 51 4.89 4.98 17.84
N SER A 52 5.04 5.71 16.74
CA SER A 52 5.26 7.14 16.69
C SER A 52 4.53 7.73 15.49
N ASP A 53 4.58 9.04 15.35
CA ASP A 53 4.09 9.77 14.19
C ASP A 53 4.71 9.30 12.86
N SER A 54 5.86 8.63 12.92
CA SER A 54 6.65 8.20 11.76
C SER A 54 6.97 6.71 11.71
N ALA A 55 6.48 5.89 12.65
CA ALA A 55 6.79 4.47 12.65
C ALA A 55 5.79 3.61 13.43
N TYR A 56 5.74 2.34 13.08
CA TYR A 56 5.07 1.29 13.85
C TYR A 56 5.97 0.06 13.95
N ASN A 57 6.11 -0.49 15.15
CA ASN A 57 6.80 -1.74 15.40
C ASN A 57 6.05 -2.55 16.45
N GLY A 58 5.46 -3.66 16.05
CA GLY A 58 4.75 -4.54 16.97
C GLY A 58 3.86 -5.56 16.30
N VAL A 59 3.16 -6.33 17.12
CA VAL A 59 2.14 -7.28 16.68
C VAL A 59 0.79 -6.57 16.66
N LEU A 60 0.07 -6.68 15.55
CA LEU A 60 -1.24 -6.08 15.34
C LEU A 60 -2.26 -7.16 14.98
N ASN A 61 -3.33 -7.22 15.75
CA ASN A 61 -4.46 -8.11 15.47
C ASN A 61 -5.64 -7.27 14.97
N LEU A 62 -6.09 -7.50 13.73
CA LEU A 62 -7.16 -6.73 13.10
C LEU A 62 -8.37 -7.61 12.81
N ASN A 63 -9.57 -7.12 13.08
CA ASN A 63 -10.81 -7.83 12.80
C ASN A 63 -11.89 -6.86 12.30
N GLY A 64 -11.69 -6.28 11.12
CA GLY A 64 -12.47 -5.13 10.61
C GLY A 64 -11.88 -3.78 11.03
N ARG A 65 -11.00 -3.80 12.03
CA ARG A 65 -10.37 -2.64 12.67
C ARG A 65 -9.29 -2.00 11.80
N THR A 66 -8.98 -0.74 12.08
CA THR A 66 -7.95 0.02 11.38
C THR A 66 -7.06 0.79 12.35
N THR A 67 -5.76 0.82 12.09
CA THR A 67 -4.83 1.77 12.69
C THR A 67 -4.46 2.80 11.63
N GLN A 68 -4.47 4.10 11.95
CA GLN A 68 -4.26 5.14 10.95
C GLN A 68 -3.34 6.28 11.37
N TRP A 69 -2.65 6.84 10.38
CA TRP A 69 -1.91 8.10 10.47
C TRP A 69 -2.54 9.10 9.51
N GLU A 70 -2.76 10.32 9.96
CA GLU A 70 -3.10 11.44 9.09
C GLU A 70 -1.82 12.04 8.50
N VAL A 71 -1.81 12.23 7.18
CA VAL A 71 -0.69 12.81 6.44
C VAL A 71 -1.18 14.07 5.74
N VAL A 72 -0.70 15.23 6.18
CA VAL A 72 -1.02 16.52 5.60
C VAL A 72 0.14 17.00 4.74
N VAL A 73 -0.11 17.09 3.44
CA VAL A 73 0.87 17.49 2.42
C VAL A 73 0.62 18.95 2.05
N LYS A 74 1.54 19.84 2.44
CA LYS A 74 1.46 21.29 2.20
C LYS A 74 1.83 21.66 0.77
N GLU A 75 2.74 20.89 0.18
CA GLU A 75 3.26 21.04 -1.18
C GLU A 75 3.49 19.66 -1.81
N ASP A 76 3.35 19.56 -3.12
CA ASP A 76 3.64 18.33 -3.87
C ASP A 76 5.02 17.78 -3.49
N SER A 77 5.05 16.52 -3.05
CA SER A 77 6.25 15.93 -2.46
C SER A 77 6.23 14.41 -2.57
N VAL A 78 7.35 13.79 -2.20
CA VAL A 78 7.51 12.33 -2.13
C VAL A 78 7.50 11.89 -0.67
N PHE A 79 6.75 10.83 -0.41
CA PHE A 79 6.64 10.15 0.86
C PHE A 79 7.16 8.72 0.70
N THR A 80 8.08 8.28 1.57
CA THR A 80 8.70 6.96 1.47
C THR A 80 8.23 6.07 2.61
N ILE A 81 7.72 4.88 2.27
CA ILE A 81 7.35 3.84 3.23
C ILE A 81 8.38 2.73 3.15
N THR A 82 8.99 2.40 4.28
CA THR A 82 9.74 1.14 4.44
C THR A 82 8.92 0.20 5.33
N TYR A 83 8.78 -1.05 4.94
CA TYR A 83 8.02 -2.04 5.71
C TYR A 83 8.63 -3.43 5.66
N ASP A 84 8.38 -4.21 6.70
CA ASP A 84 8.62 -5.65 6.84
C ASP A 84 7.43 -6.21 7.64
N ILE A 85 6.61 -7.04 6.98
CA ILE A 85 5.32 -7.48 7.51
C ILE A 85 5.22 -9.00 7.36
N GLN A 86 4.90 -9.66 8.46
CA GLN A 86 4.62 -11.10 8.50
C GLN A 86 3.20 -11.32 8.98
N ASN A 87 2.34 -11.85 8.11
CA ASN A 87 0.95 -12.10 8.45
C ASN A 87 0.72 -13.58 8.74
N THR A 88 0.30 -13.92 9.95
CA THR A 88 0.11 -15.32 10.38
C THR A 88 -1.33 -15.81 10.15
N LYS A 89 -2.31 -14.91 10.12
CA LYS A 89 -3.75 -15.24 10.03
C LYS A 89 -4.51 -14.21 9.19
N GLY A 90 -5.67 -14.58 8.66
CA GLY A 90 -6.61 -13.64 8.04
C GLY A 90 -6.05 -12.89 6.83
N ILE A 91 -6.58 -11.70 6.59
CA ILE A 91 -6.14 -10.81 5.50
C ILE A 91 -5.64 -9.52 6.12
N PHE A 92 -4.42 -9.13 5.81
CA PHE A 92 -3.83 -7.85 6.20
C PHE A 92 -3.63 -6.95 4.97
N LYS A 93 -3.88 -5.65 5.11
CA LYS A 93 -3.61 -4.65 4.07
C LYS A 93 -2.97 -3.41 4.67
N LEU A 94 -1.92 -2.92 4.02
CA LEU A 94 -1.42 -1.56 4.18
C LEU A 94 -1.90 -0.73 2.99
N VAL A 95 -2.64 0.33 3.26
CA VAL A 95 -3.24 1.18 2.23
C VAL A 95 -2.98 2.65 2.51
N LEU A 96 -2.95 3.43 1.44
CA LEU A 96 -3.00 4.88 1.48
C LEU A 96 -4.34 5.33 0.91
N THR A 97 -5.04 6.21 1.62
CA THR A 97 -6.33 6.74 1.21
C THR A 97 -6.33 8.26 1.19
N ASP A 98 -7.17 8.90 0.37
CA ASP A 98 -7.44 10.34 0.46
C ASP A 98 -8.88 10.61 0.93
N ASN A 99 -9.20 11.88 1.17
CA ASN A 99 -10.55 12.33 1.54
C ASN A 99 -11.58 12.24 0.39
N LYS A 100 -11.17 11.86 -0.82
CA LYS A 100 -12.01 11.70 -2.02
C LYS A 100 -12.24 10.23 -2.39
N HIS A 101 -11.98 9.31 -1.46
CA HIS A 101 -12.15 7.86 -1.61
C HIS A 101 -11.18 7.20 -2.61
N TYR A 102 -10.07 7.84 -2.96
CA TYR A 102 -8.98 7.14 -3.62
C TYR A 102 -8.32 6.18 -2.63
N VAL A 103 -8.11 4.92 -3.04
CA VAL A 103 -7.40 3.92 -2.25
C VAL A 103 -6.26 3.34 -3.08
N LYS A 104 -5.03 3.57 -2.64
CA LYS A 104 -3.84 2.90 -3.15
C LYS A 104 -3.47 1.77 -2.20
N ASN A 105 -3.61 0.52 -2.66
CA ASN A 105 -3.09 -0.62 -1.93
C ASN A 105 -1.56 -0.65 -2.07
N ILE A 106 -0.85 -0.66 -0.95
CA ILE A 106 0.62 -0.75 -0.92
C ILE A 106 1.02 -2.22 -0.72
N VAL A 107 0.35 -2.89 0.22
CA VAL A 107 0.54 -4.32 0.51
C VAL A 107 -0.82 -4.96 0.76
N SER A 108 -0.99 -6.21 0.31
CA SER A 108 -2.11 -7.08 0.66
C SER A 108 -1.59 -8.50 0.88
N LEU A 109 -1.73 -9.01 2.10
CA LEU A 109 -1.24 -10.33 2.53
C LEU A 109 -2.41 -11.21 2.94
N LYS A 110 -2.36 -12.49 2.58
CA LYS A 110 -3.22 -13.53 3.15
C LYS A 110 -2.52 -14.20 4.33
N ALA A 111 -3.19 -15.16 4.95
CA ALA A 111 -2.65 -15.91 6.05
C ALA A 111 -1.37 -16.63 5.63
N LYS A 112 -0.32 -16.50 6.44
CA LYS A 112 1.03 -17.06 6.25
C LYS A 112 1.85 -16.41 5.12
N ASP A 113 1.38 -15.29 4.57
CA ASP A 113 2.17 -14.47 3.64
C ASP A 113 3.03 -13.46 4.42
N SER A 114 4.16 -13.08 3.82
CA SER A 114 5.00 -11.97 4.29
C SER A 114 5.37 -11.07 3.12
N SER A 115 5.67 -9.80 3.41
CA SER A 115 6.25 -8.89 2.45
C SER A 115 7.06 -7.82 3.15
N ASP A 116 8.22 -7.54 2.58
CA ASP A 116 9.05 -6.38 2.90
C ASP A 116 9.20 -5.49 1.66
N GLY A 117 9.68 -4.27 1.87
CA GLY A 117 10.05 -3.38 0.78
C GLY A 117 10.14 -1.91 1.15
N VAL A 118 10.56 -1.12 0.17
CA VAL A 118 10.59 0.34 0.20
C VAL A 118 9.73 0.86 -0.95
N LYS A 119 8.85 1.82 -0.67
CA LYS A 119 7.92 2.41 -1.65
C LYS A 119 7.94 3.92 -1.55
N ASP A 120 8.34 4.55 -2.64
CA ASP A 120 8.18 5.98 -2.84
C ASP A 120 6.79 6.26 -3.43
N ILE A 121 6.11 7.22 -2.82
CA ILE A 121 4.76 7.63 -3.21
C ILE A 121 4.77 9.13 -3.44
N GLU A 122 4.54 9.53 -4.68
CA GLU A 122 4.26 10.92 -5.01
C GLU A 122 2.89 11.32 -4.48
N LEU A 123 2.87 12.36 -3.65
CA LEU A 123 1.65 12.93 -3.09
C LEU A 123 1.48 14.36 -3.58
N LYS A 124 0.25 14.67 -3.99
CA LYS A 124 -0.17 16.05 -4.26
C LYS A 124 -0.55 16.74 -2.97
N LYS A 125 -0.49 18.07 -2.94
CA LYS A 125 -1.03 18.87 -1.83
C LYS A 125 -2.44 18.39 -1.44
N GLY A 126 -2.64 18.08 -0.16
CA GLY A 126 -3.89 17.53 0.36
C GLY A 126 -3.70 16.72 1.63
N THR A 127 -4.78 16.08 2.08
CA THR A 127 -4.80 15.21 3.27
C THR A 127 -4.99 13.77 2.83
N TYR A 128 -4.16 12.89 3.38
CA TYR A 128 -4.18 11.45 3.16
C TYR A 128 -4.19 10.71 4.49
N PHE A 129 -4.49 9.43 4.43
CA PHE A 129 -4.42 8.54 5.58
C PHE A 129 -3.69 7.26 5.21
N ILE A 130 -2.66 6.93 5.98
CA ILE A 130 -2.02 5.62 5.93
C ILE A 130 -2.77 4.73 6.89
N LYS A 131 -3.19 3.55 6.42
CA LYS A 131 -4.05 2.66 7.19
C LYS A 131 -3.51 1.23 7.17
N PHE A 132 -3.39 0.64 8.35
CA PHE A 132 -3.33 -0.81 8.51
C PHE A 132 -4.74 -1.32 8.76
N THR A 133 -5.24 -2.18 7.87
CA THR A 133 -6.58 -2.75 7.97
C THR A 133 -6.52 -4.25 7.73
N GLY A 134 -7.48 -5.00 8.28
CA GLY A 134 -7.48 -6.44 8.10
C GLY A 134 -8.71 -7.14 8.63
N GLU A 135 -8.96 -8.32 8.09
CA GLU A 135 -10.05 -9.22 8.47
C GLU A 135 -9.48 -10.45 9.16
N LYS A 136 -9.77 -10.58 10.47
CA LYS A 136 -9.25 -11.66 11.34
C LYS A 136 -7.73 -11.84 11.22
N SER A 137 -6.99 -10.75 11.00
CA SER A 137 -5.55 -10.76 10.78
C SER A 137 -4.77 -10.76 12.09
N ALA A 138 -3.58 -11.35 12.03
CA ALA A 138 -2.61 -11.32 13.11
C ALA A 138 -1.24 -11.15 12.45
N SER A 139 -0.67 -9.95 12.55
CA SER A 139 0.50 -9.56 11.77
C SER A 139 1.58 -8.96 12.66
N GLU A 140 2.82 -9.40 12.51
CA GLU A 140 3.99 -8.67 13.00
C GLU A 140 4.37 -7.63 11.96
N ILE A 141 4.48 -6.37 12.38
CA ILE A 141 4.67 -5.22 11.49
C ILE A 141 5.85 -4.41 11.98
N LYS A 142 6.78 -4.13 11.07
CA LYS A 142 7.75 -3.05 11.19
C LYS A 142 7.54 -2.13 10.01
N ALA A 143 7.18 -0.87 10.27
CA ALA A 143 6.96 0.13 9.24
C ALA A 143 7.55 1.47 9.69
N SER A 144 8.13 2.19 8.74
CA SER A 144 8.59 3.56 8.94
C SER A 144 8.17 4.45 7.77
N PHE A 145 7.89 5.69 8.10
CA PHE A 145 7.36 6.74 7.23
C PHE A 145 8.39 7.86 7.19
N ASP A 146 9.05 8.02 6.05
CA ASP A 146 10.03 9.08 5.83
C ASP A 146 9.46 10.15 4.89
N PHE A 147 9.64 11.41 5.29
CA PHE A 147 9.06 12.55 4.62
C PHE A 147 9.77 13.87 4.96
N PRO A 148 9.80 14.82 4.00
CA PRO A 148 10.31 16.17 4.24
C PRO A 148 9.37 16.92 5.21
N GLN A 149 9.85 17.11 6.44
CA GLN A 149 9.10 17.69 7.57
C GLN A 149 8.61 19.13 7.32
N ASP A 150 9.27 19.86 6.43
CA ASP A 150 8.85 21.20 6.00
C ASP A 150 7.60 21.16 5.10
N LYS A 151 7.39 20.05 4.37
CA LYS A 151 6.32 19.89 3.37
C LYS A 151 5.21 18.96 3.80
N ILE A 152 5.50 18.01 4.68
CA ILE A 152 4.56 16.98 5.12
C ILE A 152 4.58 16.93 6.65
N SER A 153 3.40 16.93 7.26
CA SER A 153 3.23 16.45 8.63
C SER A 153 2.52 15.10 8.60
N CYS A 154 2.94 14.19 9.48
CA CYS A 154 2.31 12.90 9.70
C CYS A 154 2.03 12.81 11.19
N GLU A 155 0.82 12.43 11.56
CA GLU A 155 0.40 12.33 12.95
C GLU A 155 -0.35 11.03 13.15
N TYR A 156 0.04 10.27 14.18
CA TYR A 156 -0.71 9.09 14.55
C TYR A 156 -2.06 9.49 15.13
N GLN A 157 -3.14 8.93 14.58
CA GLN A 157 -4.48 9.20 15.09
C GLN A 157 -4.85 8.08 16.07
N TYR A 158 -4.95 8.42 17.36
CA TYR A 158 -5.55 7.55 18.35
C TYR A 158 -7.07 7.53 18.15
N ASP A 159 -7.65 6.35 18.02
CA ASP A 159 -9.09 6.17 18.29
C ASP A 159 -9.24 6.13 19.82
N ASP A 160 -9.30 7.31 20.44
CA ASP A 160 -9.71 7.46 21.84
C ASP A 160 -11.25 7.43 21.88
N ASP A 161 -11.83 6.24 22.06
CA ASP A 161 -13.20 6.08 22.55
C ASP A 161 -13.13 5.77 24.07
N ASP A 162 -12.72 6.74 24.87
CA ASP A 162 -13.13 6.83 26.28
C ASP A 162 -14.30 7.82 26.34
N ASP A 163 -15.48 7.40 25.89
CA ASP A 163 -16.74 8.06 26.20
C ASP A 163 -17.70 7.01 26.80
N ASP A 164 -17.72 7.02 28.15
CA ASP A 164 -18.74 6.58 29.13
C ASP A 164 -19.59 5.31 28.92
#